data_AF-A0A5N9F4E5-F1
#
_entry.id   AF-A0A5N9F4E5-F1
#
_cell.length_a   1.000
_cell.length_b   1.000
_cell.length_c   1.000
_cell.angle_alpha   90.00
_cell.angle_beta   90.00
_cell.angle_gamma   90.00
#
_symmetry.space_group_name_H-M   'P 1'
#
loop_
_entity.id
_entity.type
_entity.pdbx_description
1 polymer ?
#
loop_
_entity_poly.entity_id
_entity_poly.type
_entity_poly.pdbx_seq_one_letter_code
_entity_poly.pdbx_strand_id
1 'polypeptide(L)'
;MRTALIILVALLIISAAIGITVVLVGSFDDTELRILATSGVLSVYTALMMPSLVHIEGGRNSLFTRFAITSTSVTLIMVLSLIWGGDPIGGEAFLKGLASVAVLAIATNHALVLLITKSTKVIVRIFQRATISIIALVAAFFLLAIWNGGMVEPLLRVFLTLAILDALGSIATPILVRSTRSGT
;
A
#
# COMPACT_ATOMS: atom_id res chain seq x y z
N MET A 1 2.50 -17.41 15.74
CA MET A 1 1.92 -16.18 15.15
C MET A 1 1.21 -15.28 16.15
N ARG A 2 0.36 -15.79 17.05
CA ARG A 2 -0.31 -14.96 18.08
C ARG A 2 0.65 -14.07 18.88
N THR A 3 1.79 -14.62 19.35
CA THR A 3 2.81 -13.85 20.07
C THR A 3 3.43 -12.74 19.21
N ALA A 4 3.72 -13.01 17.93
CA ALA A 4 4.29 -12.01 17.01
C ALA A 4 3.31 -10.87 16.73
N LEU A 5 2.02 -11.18 16.55
CA LEU A 5 0.97 -10.17 16.38
C LEU A 5 0.78 -9.34 17.67
N ILE A 6 0.82 -9.97 18.84
CA ILE A 6 0.77 -9.26 20.13
C ILE A 6 1.96 -8.32 20.27
N ILE A 7 3.17 -8.79 19.96
CA ILE A 7 4.40 -7.97 19.97
C ILE A 7 4.24 -6.79 19.00
N LEU A 8 3.76 -7.04 17.79
CA LEU A 8 3.54 -5.98 16.79
C LEU A 8 2.56 -4.91 17.30
N VAL A 9 1.42 -5.35 17.86
CA VAL A 9 0.42 -4.43 18.43
C VAL A 9 1.00 -3.63 19.60
N ALA A 10 1.76 -4.28 20.49
CA ALA A 10 2.42 -3.60 21.60
C ALA A 10 3.43 -2.55 21.11
N LEU A 11 4.24 -2.88 20.10
CA LEU A 11 5.19 -1.95 19.49
C LEU A 11 4.48 -0.77 18.81
N LEU A 12 3.36 -1.00 18.14
CA LEU A 12 2.54 0.07 17.55
C LEU A 12 1.96 1.00 18.62
N ILE A 13 1.48 0.46 19.74
CA ILE A 13 0.98 1.26 20.87
C ILE A 13 2.11 2.12 21.46
N ILE A 14 3.31 1.53 21.66
CA ILE A 14 4.47 2.27 22.15
C ILE A 14 4.87 3.36 21.16
N SER A 15 4.92 3.06 19.86
CA SER A 15 5.23 4.03 18.80
C SER A 15 4.22 5.19 18.77
N ALA A 16 2.93 4.89 18.94
CA ALA A 16 1.88 5.89 19.03
C ALA A 16 2.02 6.75 20.29
N ALA A 17 2.32 6.15 21.46
CA ALA A 17 2.54 6.89 22.70
C ALA A 17 3.74 7.85 22.60
N ILE A 18 4.83 7.42 21.99
CA ILE A 18 6.00 8.27 21.70
C ILE A 18 5.57 9.44 20.79
N GLY A 19 4.88 9.16 19.68
CA GLY A 19 4.41 10.20 18.77
C GLY A 19 3.45 11.20 19.43
N ILE A 20 2.49 10.72 20.23
CA ILE A 20 1.58 11.58 20.99
C ILE A 20 2.36 12.45 21.98
N THR A 21 3.38 11.91 22.64
CA THR A 21 4.22 12.67 23.58
C THR A 21 4.93 13.82 22.87
N VAL A 22 5.52 13.56 21.69
CA VAL A 22 6.14 14.61 20.87
C VAL A 22 5.11 15.67 20.46
N VAL A 23 3.90 15.27 20.05
CA VAL A 23 2.85 16.23 19.66
C VAL A 23 2.39 17.12 20.82
N LEU A 24 2.26 16.56 22.03
CA LEU A 24 1.70 17.27 23.18
C LEU A 24 2.73 18.13 23.92
N VAL A 25 3.98 17.70 23.98
CA VAL A 25 5.02 18.30 24.84
C VAL A 25 6.27 18.70 24.07
N GLY A 26 6.42 18.24 22.82
CA GLY A 26 7.61 18.47 22.01
C GLY A 26 7.78 19.91 21.57
N SER A 27 9.02 20.23 21.24
CA SER A 27 9.44 21.51 20.66
C SER A 27 9.43 21.52 19.12
N PHE A 28 9.15 20.36 18.51
CA PHE A 28 9.21 20.09 17.07
C PHE A 28 10.58 20.39 16.46
N ASP A 29 11.65 20.00 17.17
CA ASP A 29 12.99 20.00 16.61
C ASP A 29 13.15 18.95 15.49
N ASP A 30 14.29 18.96 14.80
CA ASP A 30 14.55 18.04 13.69
C ASP A 30 14.45 16.56 14.11
N THR A 31 14.89 16.23 15.33
CA THR A 31 14.87 14.85 15.83
C THR A 31 13.44 14.40 16.12
N GLU A 32 12.67 15.24 16.80
CA GLU A 32 11.26 15.02 17.12
C GLU A 32 10.41 14.86 15.85
N LEU A 33 10.64 15.69 14.82
CA LEU A 33 9.98 15.55 13.52
C LEU A 33 10.34 14.23 12.82
N ARG A 34 11.61 13.80 12.86
CA ARG A 34 12.03 12.50 12.32
C ARG A 34 11.41 11.33 13.07
N ILE A 35 11.27 11.43 14.39
CA ILE A 35 10.57 10.43 15.22
C ILE A 35 9.09 10.34 14.83
N LEU A 36 8.40 11.47 14.70
CA LEU A 36 7.01 11.52 14.25
C LEU A 36 6.83 10.90 12.86
N ALA A 37 7.69 11.28 11.91
CA ALA A 37 7.67 10.73 10.56
C ALA A 37 7.89 9.20 10.57
N THR A 38 8.84 8.72 11.37
CA THR A 38 9.11 7.28 11.52
C THR A 38 7.90 6.53 12.06
N SER A 39 7.27 7.04 13.13
CA SER A 39 6.07 6.44 13.72
C SER A 39 4.90 6.38 12.74
N GLY A 40 4.68 7.48 11.99
CA GLY A 40 3.67 7.53 10.93
C GLY A 40 3.92 6.52 9.82
N VAL A 41 5.16 6.44 9.32
CA VAL A 41 5.55 5.51 8.25
C VAL A 41 5.42 4.05 8.71
N LEU A 42 5.81 3.72 9.94
CA LEU A 42 5.63 2.37 10.50
C LEU A 42 4.14 2.00 10.61
N SER A 43 3.28 2.96 10.96
CA SER A 43 1.83 2.76 11.01
C SER A 43 1.25 2.48 9.62
N VAL A 44 1.65 3.26 8.61
CA VAL A 44 1.22 3.04 7.22
C VAL A 44 1.77 1.71 6.68
N TYR A 45 3.03 1.40 6.94
CA TYR A 45 3.69 0.16 6.51
C TYR A 45 2.98 -1.07 7.08
N THR A 46 2.65 -1.06 8.37
CA THR A 46 1.95 -2.19 9.00
C THR A 46 0.58 -2.41 8.38
N ALA A 47 -0.22 -1.35 8.21
CA ALA A 47 -1.51 -1.43 7.53
C ALA A 47 -1.38 -1.94 6.09
N LEU A 48 -0.39 -1.43 5.34
CA LEU A 48 -0.15 -1.81 3.94
C LEU A 48 0.31 -3.26 3.80
N MET A 49 1.09 -3.79 4.74
CA MET A 49 1.63 -5.16 4.70
C MET A 49 0.61 -6.24 5.10
N MET A 50 -0.48 -5.88 5.79
CA MET A 50 -1.51 -6.83 6.27
C MET A 50 -2.04 -7.81 5.20
N PRO A 51 -2.41 -7.36 3.98
CA PRO A 51 -2.96 -8.25 2.95
C PRO A 51 -1.95 -9.32 2.52
N SER A 52 -0.67 -8.97 2.48
CA SER A 52 0.43 -9.88 2.20
C SER A 52 0.59 -10.94 3.28
N LEU A 53 0.53 -10.55 4.56
CA LEU A 53 0.63 -11.49 5.69
C LEU A 53 -0.49 -12.53 5.69
N VAL A 54 -1.72 -12.11 5.40
CA VAL A 54 -2.88 -13.03 5.27
C VAL A 54 -2.66 -14.08 4.18
N HIS A 55 -2.01 -13.71 3.08
CA HIS A 55 -1.73 -14.64 1.97
C HIS A 55 -0.59 -15.61 2.27
N ILE A 56 0.43 -15.21 3.05
CA ILE A 56 1.50 -16.10 3.51
C ILE A 56 0.93 -17.28 4.30
N GLU A 57 0.02 -16.99 5.24
CA GLU A 57 -0.62 -18.01 6.08
C GLU A 57 -1.45 -19.01 5.26
N GLY A 58 -2.00 -18.57 4.13
CA GLY A 58 -2.82 -19.38 3.23
C GLY A 58 -2.07 -20.17 2.16
N GLY A 59 -0.74 -20.01 2.03
CA GLY A 59 0.11 -20.73 1.06
C GLY A 59 -0.21 -20.49 -0.43
N ARG A 60 -0.98 -19.44 -0.77
CA ARG A 60 -1.47 -19.17 -2.14
C ARG A 60 -0.85 -17.90 -2.70
N ASN A 61 -0.74 -17.83 -4.03
CA ASN A 61 -0.16 -16.69 -4.76
C ASN A 61 1.26 -16.31 -4.26
N SER A 62 2.10 -17.33 -4.00
CA SER A 62 3.41 -17.19 -3.37
C SER A 62 4.31 -16.15 -4.05
N LEU A 63 4.33 -16.12 -5.39
CA LEU A 63 5.13 -15.15 -6.14
C LEU A 63 4.62 -13.71 -5.95
N PHE A 64 3.31 -13.49 -6.09
CA PHE A 64 2.71 -12.15 -5.96
C PHE A 64 2.83 -11.61 -4.53
N THR A 65 2.66 -12.50 -3.55
CA THR A 65 2.83 -12.20 -2.12
C THR A 65 4.29 -11.86 -1.80
N ARG A 66 5.25 -12.62 -2.32
CA ARG A 66 6.68 -12.31 -2.16
C ARG A 66 7.01 -10.94 -2.76
N PHE A 67 6.51 -10.65 -3.97
CA PHE A 67 6.75 -9.36 -4.62
C PHE A 67 6.16 -8.18 -3.84
N ALA A 68 4.95 -8.34 -3.29
CA ALA A 68 4.33 -7.33 -2.44
C ALA A 68 5.15 -7.09 -1.16
N ILE A 69 5.63 -8.14 -0.49
CA ILE A 69 6.48 -8.02 0.70
C ILE A 69 7.80 -7.34 0.38
N THR A 70 8.47 -7.75 -0.71
CA THR A 70 9.77 -7.20 -1.08
C THR A 70 9.64 -5.73 -1.46
N SER A 71 8.68 -5.37 -2.31
CA SER A 71 8.45 -3.97 -2.69
C SER A 71 8.10 -3.11 -1.49
N THR A 72 7.20 -3.56 -0.61
CA THR A 72 6.81 -2.82 0.60
C THR A 72 7.98 -2.65 1.57
N SER A 73 8.80 -3.69 1.77
CA SER A 73 10.02 -3.63 2.60
C SER A 73 11.07 -2.68 2.02
N VAL A 74 11.28 -2.71 0.71
CA VAL A 74 12.22 -1.79 0.03
C VAL A 74 11.74 -0.34 0.15
N THR A 75 10.44 -0.07 -0.04
CA THR A 75 9.86 1.25 0.20
C THR A 75 10.11 1.72 1.63
N LEU A 76 9.88 0.87 2.63
CA LEU A 76 10.14 1.23 4.03
C LEU A 76 11.61 1.62 4.25
N ILE A 77 12.55 0.80 3.76
CA ILE A 77 13.98 1.08 3.88
C ILE A 77 14.33 2.42 3.23
N MET A 78 13.85 2.67 2.01
CA MET A 78 14.12 3.92 1.29
C MET A 78 13.54 5.14 2.03
N VAL A 79 12.33 5.03 2.59
CA VAL A 79 11.71 6.12 3.36
C VAL A 79 12.45 6.36 4.68
N LEU A 80 12.84 5.31 5.41
CA LEU A 80 13.63 5.47 6.64
C LEU A 80 15.00 6.10 6.34
N SER A 81 15.63 5.72 5.24
CA SER A 81 16.85 6.38 4.75
C SER A 81 16.63 7.84 4.39
N LEU A 82 15.44 8.24 3.93
CA LEU A 82 15.12 9.66 3.67
C LEU A 82 14.89 10.43 4.98
N ILE A 83 14.26 9.80 5.98
CA ILE A 83 13.97 10.43 7.27
C ILE A 83 15.26 10.62 8.08
N TRP A 84 16.09 9.59 8.16
CA TRP A 84 17.29 9.59 9.02
C TRP A 84 18.58 9.85 8.25
N GLY A 85 18.58 9.68 6.94
CA GLY A 85 19.68 10.13 6.10
C GLY A 85 19.70 11.64 5.97
N GLY A 86 20.84 12.16 5.53
CA GLY A 86 20.93 13.51 4.99
C GLY A 86 20.40 13.53 3.57
N ASP A 87 21.09 14.27 2.69
CA ASP A 87 20.69 14.36 1.29
C ASP A 87 20.76 13.00 0.58
N PRO A 88 19.70 12.59 -0.16
CA PRO A 88 19.70 11.33 -0.87
C PRO A 88 20.80 11.25 -1.93
N ILE A 89 21.56 10.16 -1.91
CA ILE A 89 22.52 9.85 -2.98
C ILE A 89 21.73 9.65 -4.27
N GLY A 90 21.92 10.53 -5.25
CA GLY A 90 21.18 10.52 -6.52
C GLY A 90 19.94 11.42 -6.58
N GLY A 91 19.65 12.19 -5.52
CA GLY A 91 18.67 13.29 -5.53
C GLY A 91 17.31 12.91 -6.13
N GLU A 92 16.95 13.55 -7.24
CA GLU A 92 15.67 13.33 -7.94
C GLU A 92 15.46 11.87 -8.39
N ALA A 93 16.52 11.19 -8.85
CA ALA A 93 16.42 9.81 -9.30
C ALA A 93 16.07 8.87 -8.13
N PHE A 94 16.60 9.14 -6.93
CA PHE A 94 16.24 8.40 -5.73
C PHE A 94 14.77 8.58 -5.38
N LEU A 95 14.25 9.82 -5.44
CA LEU A 95 12.84 10.12 -5.17
C LEU A 95 11.90 9.48 -6.21
N LYS A 96 12.26 9.51 -7.50
CA LYS A 96 11.52 8.81 -8.57
C LYS A 96 11.53 7.30 -8.37
N GLY A 97 12.67 6.73 -7.97
CA GLY A 97 12.80 5.32 -7.60
C GLY A 97 11.91 4.95 -6.41
N LEU A 98 11.98 5.72 -5.32
CA LEU A 98 11.14 5.55 -4.14
C LEU A 98 9.65 5.59 -4.49
N ALA A 99 9.22 6.61 -5.22
CA ALA A 99 7.83 6.73 -5.67
C ALA A 99 7.40 5.54 -6.53
N SER A 100 8.29 5.05 -7.42
CA SER A 100 8.01 3.89 -8.26
C SER A 100 7.82 2.61 -7.44
N VAL A 101 8.71 2.33 -6.49
CA VAL A 101 8.58 1.14 -5.63
C VAL A 101 7.38 1.27 -4.69
N ALA A 102 7.08 2.47 -4.18
CA ALA A 102 5.89 2.72 -3.38
C ALA A 102 4.59 2.46 -4.15
N VAL A 103 4.49 2.91 -5.40
CA VAL A 103 3.34 2.62 -6.29
C VAL A 103 3.18 1.11 -6.47
N LEU A 104 4.26 0.38 -6.71
CA LEU A 104 4.23 -1.08 -6.83
C LEU A 104 3.79 -1.76 -5.53
N ALA A 105 4.31 -1.32 -4.38
CA ALA A 105 3.93 -1.82 -3.06
C ALA A 105 2.43 -1.61 -2.79
N ILE A 106 1.91 -0.43 -3.09
CA ILE A 106 0.48 -0.09 -2.91
C ILE A 106 -0.38 -0.92 -3.85
N ALA A 107 -0.10 -0.93 -5.15
CA ALA A 107 -0.91 -1.62 -6.15
C ALA A 107 -0.97 -3.13 -5.90
N THR A 108 0.15 -3.75 -5.51
CA THR A 108 0.21 -5.19 -5.24
C THR A 108 -0.52 -5.58 -3.97
N ASN A 109 -0.35 -4.83 -2.87
CA ASN A 109 -1.13 -5.08 -1.66
C ASN A 109 -2.62 -4.79 -1.87
N HIS A 110 -2.98 -3.78 -2.67
CA HIS A 110 -4.37 -3.49 -3.01
C HIS A 110 -5.01 -4.66 -3.80
N ALA A 111 -4.31 -5.21 -4.78
CA ALA A 111 -4.75 -6.41 -5.49
C ALA A 111 -4.84 -7.63 -4.55
N LEU A 112 -3.91 -7.79 -3.61
CA LEU A 112 -3.97 -8.85 -2.60
C LEU A 112 -5.21 -8.72 -1.71
N VAL A 113 -5.62 -7.51 -1.29
CA VAL A 113 -6.88 -7.30 -0.54
C VAL A 113 -8.06 -7.90 -1.29
N LEU A 114 -8.17 -7.62 -2.59
CA LEU A 114 -9.25 -8.18 -3.41
C LEU A 114 -9.18 -9.70 -3.47
N LEU A 115 -7.98 -10.27 -3.57
CA LEU A 115 -7.74 -11.72 -3.62
C LEU A 115 -8.03 -12.47 -2.31
N ILE A 116 -8.15 -11.78 -1.17
CA ILE A 116 -8.66 -12.38 0.08
C ILE A 116 -10.08 -12.90 -0.14
N THR A 117 -10.87 -12.21 -0.96
CA THR A 117 -12.28 -12.49 -1.15
C THR A 117 -12.49 -13.74 -2.00
N LYS A 118 -13.09 -14.78 -1.40
CA LYS A 118 -13.37 -16.07 -2.06
C LYS A 118 -14.83 -16.13 -2.51
N SER A 119 -15.06 -16.27 -3.82
CA SER A 119 -16.36 -16.61 -4.38
C SER A 119 -16.24 -17.65 -5.48
N THR A 120 -17.18 -18.60 -5.50
CA THR A 120 -17.31 -19.62 -6.54
C THR A 120 -18.10 -19.10 -7.75
N LYS A 121 -18.85 -18.00 -7.58
CA LYS A 121 -19.69 -17.42 -8.63
C LYS A 121 -18.82 -16.75 -9.70
N VAL A 122 -19.08 -17.07 -10.96
CA VAL A 122 -18.31 -16.56 -12.12
C VAL A 122 -18.35 -15.02 -12.18
N ILE A 123 -19.51 -14.41 -11.93
CA ILE A 123 -19.69 -12.95 -11.99
C ILE A 123 -18.76 -12.21 -11.04
N VAL A 124 -18.59 -12.72 -9.81
CA VAL A 124 -17.68 -12.14 -8.82
C VAL A 124 -16.23 -12.23 -9.29
N ARG A 125 -15.82 -13.38 -9.85
CA ARG A 125 -14.45 -13.56 -10.34
C ARG A 125 -14.12 -12.65 -11.52
N ILE A 126 -15.09 -12.42 -12.41
CA ILE A 126 -14.91 -11.48 -13.53
C ILE A 126 -14.71 -10.07 -12.99
N PHE A 127 -15.60 -9.63 -12.09
CA PHE A 127 -15.53 -8.28 -11.52
C PHE A 127 -14.21 -8.07 -10.76
N GLN A 128 -13.83 -9.02 -9.91
CA GLN A 128 -12.56 -9.01 -9.17
C GLN A 128 -11.34 -8.93 -10.09
N ARG A 129 -11.30 -9.73 -11.18
CA ARG A 129 -10.21 -9.67 -12.16
C ARG A 129 -10.17 -8.36 -12.91
N ALA A 130 -11.33 -7.81 -13.28
CA ALA A 130 -11.42 -6.52 -13.94
C ALA A 130 -10.85 -5.41 -13.04
N THR A 131 -11.22 -5.37 -11.74
CA THR A 131 -10.66 -4.41 -10.79
C THR A 131 -9.15 -4.57 -10.63
N ILE A 132 -8.63 -5.80 -10.53
CA ILE A 132 -7.17 -6.03 -10.46
C ILE A 132 -6.46 -5.50 -11.72
N SER A 133 -7.03 -5.71 -12.91
CA SER A 133 -6.49 -5.15 -14.15
C SER A 133 -6.48 -3.61 -14.16
N ILE A 134 -7.52 -2.98 -13.59
CA ILE A 134 -7.58 -1.52 -13.45
C ILE A 134 -6.51 -1.02 -12.48
N ILE A 135 -6.33 -1.67 -11.33
CA ILE A 135 -5.24 -1.35 -10.38
C ILE A 135 -3.88 -1.39 -11.07
N ALA A 136 -3.62 -2.45 -11.85
CA ALA A 136 -2.37 -2.60 -12.59
C ALA A 136 -2.18 -1.46 -13.62
N LEU A 137 -3.25 -1.05 -14.29
CA LEU A 137 -3.21 0.04 -15.25
C LEU A 137 -2.96 1.39 -14.56
N VAL A 138 -3.66 1.69 -13.48
CA VAL A 138 -3.45 2.89 -12.65
C VAL A 138 -1.99 2.98 -12.18
N ALA A 139 -1.42 1.85 -11.71
CA ALA A 139 -0.02 1.78 -11.33
C ALA A 139 0.93 2.08 -12.50
N ALA A 140 0.65 1.54 -13.69
CA ALA A 140 1.44 1.82 -14.89
C ALA A 140 1.41 3.31 -15.27
N PHE A 141 0.25 3.96 -15.17
CA PHE A 141 0.13 5.41 -15.41
C PHE A 141 0.93 6.23 -14.38
N PHE A 142 0.90 5.86 -13.10
CA PHE A 142 1.75 6.51 -12.10
C PHE A 142 3.24 6.37 -12.42
N LEU A 143 3.70 5.17 -12.79
CA LEU A 143 5.09 4.96 -13.17
C LEU A 143 5.48 5.81 -14.39
N LEU A 144 4.64 5.84 -15.42
CA LEU A 144 4.87 6.71 -16.58
C LEU A 144 4.91 8.18 -16.18
N ALA A 145 4.02 8.64 -15.31
CA ALA A 145 3.99 10.02 -14.85
C ALA A 145 5.25 10.41 -14.07
N ILE A 146 5.71 9.53 -13.17
CA ILE A 146 6.92 9.73 -12.36
C ILE A 146 8.14 9.96 -13.27
N TRP A 147 8.28 9.14 -14.33
CA TRP A 147 9.47 9.20 -15.18
C TRP A 147 9.38 10.24 -16.30
N ASN A 148 8.18 10.62 -16.73
CA ASN A 148 7.98 11.61 -17.79
C ASN A 148 7.69 13.04 -17.27
N GLY A 149 7.78 13.28 -15.96
CA GLY A 149 7.54 14.59 -15.37
C GLY A 149 6.06 15.01 -15.37
N GLY A 150 5.14 14.04 -15.42
CA GLY A 150 3.70 14.25 -15.42
C GLY A 150 2.97 13.51 -16.54
N MET A 151 1.68 13.81 -16.68
CA MET A 151 0.81 13.28 -17.73
C MET A 151 0.26 14.43 -18.57
N VAL A 152 0.19 14.24 -19.89
CA VAL A 152 -0.55 15.15 -20.77
C VAL A 152 -2.06 15.02 -20.53
N GLU A 153 -2.80 16.09 -20.81
CA GLU A 153 -4.25 16.20 -20.52
C GLU A 153 -5.09 14.98 -20.95
N PRO A 154 -4.95 14.41 -22.17
CA PRO A 154 -5.71 13.22 -22.55
C PRO A 154 -5.41 11.99 -21.68
N LEU A 155 -4.13 11.78 -21.33
CA LEU A 155 -3.72 10.67 -20.47
C LEU A 155 -4.19 10.88 -19.02
N LEU A 156 -4.18 12.12 -18.54
CA LEU A 156 -4.68 12.47 -17.22
C LEU A 156 -6.17 12.12 -17.08
N ARG A 157 -7.00 12.42 -18.09
CA ARG A 157 -8.44 12.07 -18.10
C ARG A 157 -8.66 10.56 -18.05
N VAL A 158 -7.87 9.79 -18.82
CA VAL A 158 -7.93 8.33 -18.78
C VAL A 158 -7.54 7.82 -17.39
N PHE A 159 -6.43 8.32 -16.83
CA PHE A 159 -5.98 7.99 -15.49
C PHE A 159 -7.04 8.27 -14.42
N LEU A 160 -7.64 9.46 -14.41
CA LEU A 160 -8.68 9.83 -13.44
C LEU A 160 -9.91 8.93 -13.56
N THR A 161 -10.30 8.59 -14.78
CA THR A 161 -11.41 7.65 -15.03
C THR A 161 -11.10 6.27 -14.45
N LEU A 162 -9.88 5.78 -14.67
CA LEU A 162 -9.43 4.50 -14.13
C LEU A 162 -9.33 4.52 -12.60
N ALA A 163 -8.90 5.63 -11.99
CA ALA A 163 -8.84 5.79 -10.55
C ALA A 163 -10.24 5.75 -9.91
N ILE A 164 -11.24 6.38 -10.55
CA ILE A 164 -12.64 6.28 -10.11
C ILE A 164 -13.13 4.83 -10.20
N LEU A 165 -12.81 4.16 -11.30
CA LEU A 165 -13.23 2.76 -11.52
C LEU A 165 -12.52 1.79 -10.56
N ASP A 166 -11.28 2.06 -10.18
CA ASP A 166 -10.53 1.32 -9.15
C ASP A 166 -11.22 1.45 -7.78
N ALA A 167 -11.50 2.68 -7.35
CA ALA A 167 -12.20 2.93 -6.10
C ALA A 167 -13.58 2.25 -6.07
N LEU A 168 -14.35 2.38 -7.16
CA LEU A 168 -15.66 1.73 -7.31
C LEU A 168 -15.53 0.20 -7.26
N GLY A 169 -14.61 -0.38 -8.03
CA GLY A 169 -14.40 -1.82 -8.09
C GLY A 169 -13.99 -2.40 -6.74
N SER A 170 -13.17 -1.67 -6.00
CA SER A 170 -12.67 -2.08 -4.69
C SER A 170 -13.75 -2.12 -3.61
N ILE A 171 -14.73 -1.22 -3.68
CA ILE A 171 -15.91 -1.23 -2.79
C ILE A 171 -16.98 -2.22 -3.29
N ALA A 172 -17.23 -2.28 -4.60
CA ALA A 172 -18.29 -3.10 -5.17
C ALA A 172 -17.99 -4.61 -5.07
N THR A 173 -16.72 -5.03 -5.15
CA THR A 173 -16.32 -6.44 -5.06
C THR A 173 -16.82 -7.12 -3.77
N PRO A 174 -16.53 -6.62 -2.55
CA PRO A 174 -17.03 -7.25 -1.32
C PRO A 174 -18.57 -7.18 -1.19
N ILE A 175 -19.21 -6.12 -1.68
CA ILE A 175 -20.69 -6.01 -1.68
C ILE A 175 -21.30 -7.11 -2.56
N LEU A 176 -20.78 -7.30 -3.77
CA LEU A 176 -21.24 -8.32 -4.71
C LEU A 176 -21.03 -9.74 -4.15
N VAL A 177 -19.93 -9.96 -3.43
CA VAL A 177 -19.68 -11.24 -2.75
C VAL A 177 -20.70 -11.49 -1.64
N ARG A 178 -21.04 -10.46 -0.86
CA ARG A 178 -22.04 -10.57 0.21
C ARG A 178 -23.43 -10.84 -0.35
N SER A 179 -23.86 -10.10 -1.38
CA SER A 179 -25.19 -10.25 -1.97
C SER A 179 -25.39 -11.60 -2.67
N THR A 180 -24.33 -12.13 -3.29
CA THR A 180 -24.39 -13.45 -3.94
C THR A 180 -24.30 -14.62 -2.97
N ARG A 181 -23.91 -14.39 -1.70
CA ARG A 181 -23.96 -15.38 -0.62
C ARG A 181 -25.31 -15.46 0.09
N SER A 182 -26.07 -14.36 0.16
CA SER A 182 -27.39 -14.33 0.79
C SER A 182 -28.54 -14.86 -0.09
N GLY A 183 -28.25 -15.19 -1.35
CA GLY A 183 -29.23 -15.74 -2.30
C GLY A 183 -29.26 -17.28 -2.35
N THR A 184 -28.78 -17.96 -1.31
CA THR A 184 -28.88 -19.42 -1.10
C THR A 184 -29.45 -19.69 0.27
#